data_AF-A0A939W904-F1
#
_entry.id   AF-A0A939W904-F1
#
_cell.length_a   1.000
_cell.length_b   1.000
_cell.length_c   1.000
_cell.angle_alpha   90.00
_cell.angle_beta   90.00
_cell.angle_gamma   90.00
#
_symmetry.space_group_name_H-M   'P 1'
#
loop_
_entity.id
_entity.type
_entity.pdbx_description
1 polymer ?
#
loop_
_entity_poly.entity_id
_entity_poly.type
_entity_poly.pdbx_seq_one_letter_code
_entity_poly.pdbx_strand_id
1 'polypeptide(L)'
;MATKCRYCGSTSYGLGCPHSPTKKHEHVNDETACEFCGSRSYGLGCPHSPTKKHRHGHGGDKCIWCGSKSTGIGCPHSPTKRHER
;
A
#
# COMPACT_ATOMS: atom_id res chain seq x y z
N MET A 1 10.33 7.62 -8.58
CA MET A 1 10.02 6.95 -9.87
C MET A 1 8.54 6.65 -9.85
N ALA A 2 7.77 7.00 -10.88
CA ALA A 2 6.35 6.64 -10.91
C ALA A 2 6.23 5.12 -11.12
N THR A 3 5.74 4.41 -10.11
CA THR A 3 5.52 2.97 -10.22
C THR A 3 4.32 2.68 -11.10
N LYS A 4 4.31 1.50 -11.71
CA LYS A 4 3.22 1.03 -12.56
C LYS A 4 2.37 0.04 -11.78
N CYS A 5 1.07 0.05 -12.02
CA CYS A 5 0.14 -0.91 -11.49
C CYS A 5 0.55 -2.33 -11.96
N ARG A 6 0.66 -3.27 -11.02
CA ARG A 6 1.07 -4.66 -11.30
C ARG A 6 0.14 -5.41 -12.26
N TYR A 7 -1.12 -4.99 -12.37
CA TYR A 7 -2.12 -5.70 -13.16
C TYR A 7 -2.29 -5.14 -14.57
N CYS A 8 -2.27 -3.82 -14.74
CA CYS A 8 -2.54 -3.17 -16.03
C CYS A 8 -1.37 -2.34 -16.57
N GLY A 9 -0.27 -2.18 -15.81
CA GLY A 9 0.89 -1.39 -16.20
C GLY A 9 0.66 0.13 -16.21
N SER A 10 -0.55 0.60 -15.86
CA SER A 10 -0.86 2.03 -15.79
C SER A 10 -0.13 2.71 -14.62
N THR A 11 0.28 3.97 -14.78
CA THR A 11 0.87 4.78 -13.72
C THR A 11 -0.18 5.50 -12.85
N SER A 12 -1.46 5.38 -13.20
CA SER A 12 -2.57 5.95 -12.43
C SER A 12 -2.82 5.14 -11.16
N TYR A 13 -3.06 5.85 -10.06
CA TYR A 13 -3.52 5.27 -8.80
C TYR A 13 -5.05 5.27 -8.72
N GLY A 14 -5.60 4.49 -7.80
CA GLY A 14 -7.01 4.55 -7.45
C GLY A 14 -7.88 3.44 -8.02
N LEU A 15 -9.14 3.77 -8.30
CA LEU A 15 -10.14 2.84 -8.86
C LEU A 15 -10.06 2.84 -10.39
N GLY A 16 -10.50 1.74 -11.01
CA GLY A 16 -10.63 1.65 -12.46
C GLY A 16 -9.61 0.74 -13.14
N CYS A 17 -8.90 -0.10 -12.38
CA CYS A 17 -7.98 -1.07 -12.99
C CYS A 17 -8.77 -2.26 -13.55
N PRO A 18 -8.79 -2.48 -14.88
CA PRO A 18 -9.61 -3.54 -15.49
C PRO A 18 -9.09 -4.95 -15.18
N HIS A 19 -7.80 -5.09 -14.91
CA HIS A 19 -7.14 -6.36 -14.66
C HIS A 19 -6.96 -6.70 -13.16
N SER A 20 -7.34 -5.79 -12.26
CA SER A 20 -7.19 -6.02 -10.83
C SER A 20 -8.43 -6.73 -10.27
N PRO A 21 -8.28 -7.76 -9.42
CA PRO A 21 -9.42 -8.45 -8.81
C PRO A 21 -10.27 -7.51 -7.95
N THR A 22 -9.67 -6.47 -7.39
CA THR A 22 -10.36 -5.45 -6.59
C THR A 22 -10.76 -4.21 -7.39
N LYS A 23 -10.56 -4.23 -8.72
CA LYS A 23 -10.71 -3.10 -9.66
C LYS A 23 -9.91 -1.86 -9.27
N LYS A 24 -8.79 -2.07 -8.57
CA LYS A 24 -7.92 -1.01 -8.03
C LYS A 24 -6.52 -1.13 -8.59
N HIS A 25 -5.89 0.01 -8.80
CA HIS A 25 -4.48 0.05 -9.15
C HIS A 25 -3.64 -0.31 -7.92
N GLU A 26 -2.80 -1.34 -8.04
CA GLU A 26 -1.85 -1.78 -7.00
C GLU A 26 -0.42 -1.58 -7.49
N HIS A 27 0.30 -0.70 -6.81
CA HIS A 27 1.68 -0.33 -7.12
C HIS A 27 2.64 -0.87 -6.04
N VAL A 28 2.92 -2.16 -6.09
CA VAL A 28 3.72 -2.86 -5.05
C VAL A 28 5.22 -2.58 -5.10
N ASN A 29 5.69 -1.83 -6.09
CA ASN A 29 7.12 -1.60 -6.32
C ASN A 29 7.66 -0.35 -5.58
N ASP A 30 6.80 0.43 -4.91
CA ASP A 30 7.22 1.60 -4.15
C ASP A 30 7.08 1.35 -2.64
N GLU A 31 8.19 1.25 -1.92
CA GLU A 31 8.18 1.15 -0.45
C GLU A 31 7.85 2.49 0.26
N THR A 32 8.05 3.60 -0.45
CA THR A 32 7.92 4.95 0.10
C THR A 32 6.53 5.53 -0.08
N ALA A 33 5.73 4.96 -0.97
CA ALA A 33 4.40 5.40 -1.34
C ALA A 33 3.37 4.28 -1.24
N CYS A 34 2.16 4.66 -0.88
CA CYS A 34 1.02 3.77 -0.81
C CYS A 34 0.68 3.23 -2.19
N GLU A 35 0.56 1.92 -2.29
CA GLU A 35 0.35 1.23 -3.57
C GLU A 35 -0.99 1.56 -4.24
N PHE A 36 -1.96 2.07 -3.46
CA PHE A 36 -3.31 2.37 -3.93
C PHE A 36 -3.53 3.84 -4.29
N CYS A 37 -2.77 4.75 -3.69
CA CYS A 37 -2.99 6.19 -3.82
C CYS A 37 -1.73 7.03 -4.04
N GLY A 38 -0.54 6.43 -4.00
CA GLY A 38 0.74 7.10 -4.17
C GLY A 38 1.15 8.02 -3.01
N SER A 39 0.36 8.08 -1.93
CA SER A 39 0.68 8.92 -0.78
C SER A 39 1.84 8.32 0.02
N ARG A 40 2.78 9.16 0.48
CA ARG A 40 3.91 8.73 1.32
C ARG A 40 3.53 8.59 2.80
N SER A 41 2.29 8.91 3.14
CA SER A 41 1.75 8.80 4.48
C SER A 41 1.34 7.36 4.79
N TYR A 42 1.68 6.93 6.00
CA TYR A 42 1.26 5.64 6.53
C TYR A 42 -0.04 5.76 7.35
N GLY A 43 -0.70 4.64 7.58
CA GLY A 43 -1.81 4.55 8.51
C GLY A 43 -3.20 4.55 7.89
N LEU A 44 -4.14 5.30 8.46
CA LEU A 44 -5.53 5.36 8.04
C LEU A 44 -5.76 6.54 7.08
N GLY A 45 -6.80 6.44 6.24
CA GLY A 45 -7.22 7.54 5.36
C GLY A 45 -6.92 7.31 3.89
N CYS A 46 -6.53 6.11 3.48
CA CYS A 46 -6.31 5.83 2.06
C CYS A 46 -7.67 5.75 1.34
N PRO A 47 -7.97 6.65 0.39
CA PRO A 47 -9.28 6.72 -0.27
C PRO A 47 -9.54 5.51 -1.18
N HIS A 48 -8.47 4.90 -1.68
CA HIS A 48 -8.56 3.82 -2.67
C HIS A 48 -8.32 2.44 -2.09
N SER A 49 -7.78 2.34 -0.88
CA SER A 49 -7.52 1.05 -0.24
C SER A 49 -8.83 0.40 0.21
N PRO A 50 -9.02 -0.92 0.02
CA PRO A 50 -10.22 -1.61 0.46
C PRO A 50 -10.44 -1.53 1.97
N THR A 51 -9.37 -1.46 2.76
CA THR A 51 -9.44 -1.37 4.22
C THR A 51 -9.32 0.07 4.73
N LYS A 52 -9.39 1.07 3.83
CA LYS A 52 -9.15 2.50 4.10
C LYS A 52 -7.79 2.79 4.78
N LYS A 53 -6.83 1.89 4.60
CA LYS A 53 -5.49 1.94 5.20
C LYS A 53 -4.44 2.05 4.11
N HIS A 54 -3.42 2.87 4.33
CA HIS A 54 -2.26 2.94 3.46
C HIS A 54 -1.46 1.64 3.57
N ARG A 55 -1.23 1.02 2.41
CA ARG A 55 -0.37 -0.16 2.27
C ARG A 55 0.76 0.23 1.32
N HIS A 56 2.00 0.12 1.76
CA HIS A 56 3.17 0.41 0.95
C HIS A 56 3.76 -0.87 0.37
N GLY A 57 4.59 -0.74 -0.65
CA GLY A 57 5.31 -1.87 -1.24
C GLY A 57 6.26 -2.55 -0.28
N HIS A 58 6.47 -3.84 -0.52
CA HIS A 58 7.44 -4.68 0.19
C HIS A 58 8.83 -4.44 -0.42
N GLY A 59 9.81 -4.08 0.41
CA GLY A 59 11.16 -3.78 -0.10
C GLY A 59 12.09 -3.09 0.91
N GLY A 60 11.54 -2.45 1.93
CA GLY A 60 12.31 -1.81 2.99
C GLY A 60 12.23 -2.54 4.34
N ASP A 61 13.08 -2.13 5.29
CA ASP A 61 13.04 -2.58 6.70
C ASP A 61 11.87 -2.00 7.51
N LYS A 62 10.82 -1.52 6.85
CA LYS A 62 9.73 -0.75 7.45
C LYS A 62 8.42 -1.48 7.25
N CYS A 63 7.54 -1.38 8.24
CA CYS A 63 6.20 -1.93 8.17
C CYS A 63 5.40 -1.25 7.05
N ILE A 64 4.80 -2.04 6.15
CA ILE A 64 3.99 -1.55 5.02
C ILE A 64 2.77 -0.74 5.44
N TRP A 65 2.30 -0.88 6.69
CA TRP A 65 1.11 -0.21 7.20
C TRP A 65 1.38 1.06 8.00
N CYS A 66 2.51 1.11 8.72
CA CYS A 66 2.81 2.19 9.67
C CYS A 66 4.21 2.82 9.50
N GLY A 67 5.05 2.28 8.62
CA GLY A 67 6.40 2.77 8.39
C GLY A 67 7.40 2.52 9.53
N SER A 68 6.95 1.91 10.64
CA SER A 68 7.84 1.56 11.76
C SER A 68 8.77 0.41 11.38
N LYS A 69 10.02 0.45 11.85
CA LYS A 69 10.97 -0.66 11.74
C LYS A 69 10.71 -1.81 12.72
N SER A 70 9.72 -1.63 13.61
CA SER A 70 9.30 -2.62 14.59
C SER A 70 8.74 -3.88 13.92
N THR A 71 8.89 -5.01 14.59
CA THR A 71 8.46 -6.33 14.13
C THR A 71 7.56 -7.00 15.16
N GLY A 72 6.68 -7.88 14.70
CA GLY A 72 5.78 -8.62 15.59
C GLY A 72 4.43 -7.93 15.74
N ILE A 73 3.79 -8.11 16.90
CA ILE A 73 2.42 -7.65 17.17
C ILE A 73 2.47 -6.23 17.75
N GLY A 74 1.48 -5.39 17.43
CA GLY A 74 1.41 -4.01 17.92
C GLY A 74 1.26 -2.96 16.83
N CYS A 75 1.05 -3.34 15.57
CA CYS A 75 0.84 -2.38 14.50
C CYS A 75 -0.59 -1.83 14.55
N PRO A 76 -0.82 -0.54 14.85
CA PRO A 76 -2.16 0.03 14.97
C PRO A 76 -2.90 0.08 13.62
N HIS A 77 -2.13 0.08 12.53
CA HIS A 77 -2.66 0.25 11.18
C HIS A 77 -2.81 -1.05 10.42
N SER A 78 -2.10 -2.12 10.78
CA SER A 78 -2.31 -3.43 10.14
C SER A 78 -3.68 -4.01 10.50
N PRO A 79 -4.42 -4.62 9.55
CA PRO A 79 -5.65 -5.35 9.86
C PRO A 79 -5.41 -6.57 10.77
N THR A 80 -4.23 -7.18 10.71
CA THR A 80 -3.84 -8.30 11.58
C THR A 80 -3.19 -7.83 12.88
N LYS A 81 -3.13 -6.51 13.11
CA LYS A 81 -2.38 -5.85 14.19
C LYS A 81 -0.89 -6.23 14.23
N ARG A 82 -0.34 -6.71 13.12
CA ARG A 82 1.04 -7.16 13.02
C ARG A 82 1.86 -6.24 12.12
N HIS A 83 3.12 -6.03 12.46
CA HIS A 83 4.05 -5.37 11.57
C HIS A 83 4.39 -6.33 10.42
N GLU A 84 4.12 -5.89 9.21
CA GLU A 84 4.30 -6.65 7.97
C GLU A 84 5.28 -5.86 7.11
N ARG A 85 6.32 -6.52 6.59
CA ARG A 85 7.39 -5.92 5.77
C ARG A 85 7.35 -6.51 4.38
#